data_AF-A0A2K3DJ15-F1
#
_entry.id   AF-A0A2K3DJ15-F1
#
_cell.length_a   1.000
_cell.length_b   1.000
_cell.length_c   1.000
_cell.angle_alpha   90.00
_cell.angle_beta   90.00
_cell.angle_gamma   90.00
#
_symmetry.space_group_name_H-M   'P 1'
#
loop_
_entity.id
_entity.type
_entity.pdbx_description
1 polymer ?
#
loop_
_entity_poly.entity_id
_entity_poly.type
_entity_poly.pdbx_seq_one_letter_code
_entity_poly.pdbx_strand_id
1 'polypeptide(L)'
;MADFPKTVEEIFDDFQRRRTGLLKALTDDLEELYQQADPEKDNLCLYGTREGTWSVELPAEEVPPELPEPCLGINFARDGMQKRDWVALVAVHSDSWLLAVAFFYAVKLDAAGRLRLFKLINQHQTLFESVSQRNKYKNAAPPASGTAGPVVKRKKFDEGRPTESKYPSGRLLKADDVSPALKGRAAELFWPDNQLWYLVEIISVNAKTKQAKIVYASGEEEDLDLAEIVREGHMALL
;
A
#
# COMPACT_ATOMS: atom_id res chain seq x y z
N MET A 1 6.77 38.41 -5.25
CA MET A 1 6.74 37.07 -5.88
C MET A 1 7.32 36.11 -4.88
N ALA A 2 6.58 35.06 -4.51
CA ALA A 2 7.14 34.00 -3.69
C ALA A 2 8.37 33.42 -4.40
N ASP A 3 9.44 33.15 -3.66
CA ASP A 3 10.64 32.57 -4.27
C ASP A 3 10.37 31.08 -4.54
N PHE A 4 10.38 30.69 -5.81
CA PHE A 4 10.21 29.31 -6.23
C PHE A 4 11.57 28.61 -6.25
N PRO A 5 11.65 27.32 -5.87
CA PRO A 5 12.89 26.57 -5.93
C PRO A 5 13.36 26.46 -7.38
N LYS A 6 14.65 26.72 -7.63
CA LYS A 6 15.23 26.79 -8.99
C LYS A 6 16.36 25.80 -9.20
N THR A 7 17.07 25.44 -8.14
CA THR A 7 18.17 24.47 -8.17
C THR A 7 17.67 23.05 -7.88
N VAL A 8 18.46 22.05 -8.23
CA VAL A 8 18.11 20.64 -7.94
C VAL A 8 17.91 20.44 -6.43
N GLU A 9 18.77 21.05 -5.62
CA GLU A 9 18.75 20.98 -4.16
C GLU A 9 17.51 21.64 -3.57
N GLU A 10 17.15 22.84 -4.01
CA GLU A 10 15.96 23.55 -3.53
C GLU A 10 14.68 22.82 -3.91
N ILE A 11 14.61 22.28 -5.14
CA ILE A 11 13.43 21.52 -5.61
C ILE A 11 13.30 20.22 -4.83
N PHE A 12 14.42 19.56 -4.54
CA PHE A 12 14.42 18.35 -3.73
C PHE A 12 14.04 18.62 -2.27
N ASP A 13 14.50 19.73 -1.68
CA ASP A 13 14.08 20.15 -0.32
C ASP A 13 12.56 20.43 -0.28
N ASP A 14 12.01 21.14 -1.27
CA ASP A 14 10.55 21.35 -1.40
C ASP A 14 9.81 20.01 -1.48
N PHE A 15 10.26 19.08 -2.34
CA PHE A 15 9.70 17.73 -2.44
C PHE A 15 9.73 17.00 -1.08
N GLN A 16 10.86 17.03 -0.37
CA GLN A 16 11.02 16.32 0.91
C GLN A 16 10.09 16.87 1.98
N ARG A 17 9.92 18.20 2.05
CA ARG A 17 9.01 18.84 3.01
C ARG A 17 7.57 18.45 2.73
N ARG A 18 7.10 18.59 1.49
CA ARG A 18 5.74 18.19 1.11
C ARG A 18 5.49 16.70 1.37
N ARG A 19 6.44 15.84 1.00
CA ARG A 19 6.40 14.40 1.28
C ARG A 19 6.30 14.13 2.78
N THR A 20 7.03 14.87 3.61
CA THR A 20 6.98 14.73 5.08
C THR A 20 5.59 15.06 5.62
N GLY A 21 5.00 16.17 5.17
CA GLY A 21 3.65 16.56 5.55
C GLY A 21 2.60 15.51 5.17
N LEU A 22 2.65 15.05 3.92
CA LEU A 22 1.75 14.01 3.41
C LEU A 22 1.92 12.66 4.13
N LEU A 23 3.17 12.25 4.39
CA LEU A 23 3.42 11.03 5.14
C LEU A 23 2.84 11.12 6.54
N LYS A 24 3.01 12.26 7.22
CA LYS A 24 2.42 12.51 8.53
C LYS A 24 0.89 12.41 8.49
N ALA A 25 0.26 13.03 7.49
CA ALA A 25 -1.20 12.96 7.26
C ALA A 25 -1.68 11.51 7.14
N LEU A 26 -0.96 10.69 6.38
CA LEU A 26 -1.34 9.31 6.07
C LEU A 26 -0.93 8.31 7.16
N THR A 27 -0.14 8.72 8.17
CA THR A 27 0.30 7.82 9.24
C THR A 27 -0.06 8.29 10.63
N ASP A 28 0.50 9.41 11.04
CA ASP A 28 0.47 9.85 12.44
C ASP A 28 -0.82 10.63 12.72
N ASP A 29 -1.25 11.43 11.74
CA ASP A 29 -2.46 12.26 11.81
C ASP A 29 -3.64 11.64 11.02
N LEU A 30 -3.59 10.33 10.75
CA LEU A 30 -4.56 9.66 9.86
C LEU A 30 -6.02 9.83 10.31
N GLU A 31 -6.29 9.84 11.62
CA GLU A 31 -7.65 10.03 12.12
C GLU A 31 -8.15 11.46 11.88
N GLU A 32 -7.27 12.45 12.01
CA GLU A 32 -7.59 13.84 11.71
C GLU A 32 -7.87 14.02 10.22
N LEU A 33 -7.01 13.45 9.36
CA LEU A 33 -7.22 13.42 7.90
C LEU A 33 -8.56 12.76 7.55
N TYR A 34 -8.86 11.60 8.15
CA TYR A 34 -10.10 10.87 7.87
C TYR A 34 -11.35 11.68 8.25
N GLN A 35 -11.30 12.41 9.37
CA GLN A 35 -12.38 13.31 9.80
C GLN A 35 -12.53 14.52 8.89
N GLN A 36 -11.43 15.13 8.45
CA GLN A 36 -11.47 16.30 7.57
C GLN A 36 -11.95 15.97 6.14
N ALA A 37 -11.67 14.75 5.65
CA ALA A 37 -12.11 14.22 4.37
C ALA A 37 -13.60 13.80 4.39
N ASP A 38 -14.48 14.74 4.73
CA ASP A 38 -15.93 14.54 4.86
C ASP A 38 -16.61 14.35 3.48
N PRO A 39 -17.26 13.21 3.20
CA PRO A 39 -17.96 12.95 1.94
C PRO A 39 -19.15 13.89 1.69
N GLU A 40 -19.67 14.56 2.72
CA GLU A 40 -20.75 15.54 2.59
C GLU A 40 -20.25 16.93 2.15
N LYS A 41 -18.92 17.13 2.10
CA LYS A 41 -18.31 18.33 1.54
C LYS A 41 -18.06 18.18 0.04
N ASP A 42 -17.89 19.31 -0.63
CA ASP A 42 -17.44 19.36 -2.03
C ASP A 42 -16.10 18.64 -2.23
N ASN A 43 -15.68 18.51 -3.48
CA ASN A 43 -14.55 17.67 -3.88
C ASN A 43 -13.23 18.13 -3.23
N LEU A 44 -12.79 17.45 -2.16
CA LEU A 44 -11.60 17.83 -1.40
C LEU A 44 -10.33 17.24 -2.00
N CYS A 45 -9.22 17.93 -1.76
CA CYS A 45 -7.86 17.58 -2.11
C CYS A 45 -6.99 17.48 -0.85
N LEU A 46 -5.96 16.62 -0.87
CA LEU A 46 -4.92 16.60 0.16
C LEU A 46 -3.65 17.26 -0.37
N TYR A 47 -3.15 18.27 0.35
CA TYR A 47 -1.94 19.02 0.00
C TYR A 47 -0.81 18.75 1.00
N GLY A 48 0.41 18.63 0.47
CA GLY A 48 1.64 18.78 1.24
C GLY A 48 2.19 20.20 1.09
N THR A 49 2.52 20.86 2.19
CA THR A 49 2.98 22.26 2.19
C THR A 49 4.51 22.35 2.19
N ARG A 50 5.02 23.55 1.88
CA ARG A 50 6.47 23.82 1.95
C ARG A 50 6.99 23.85 3.38
N GLU A 51 6.11 23.99 4.36
CA GLU A 51 6.44 24.04 5.78
C GLU A 51 6.62 22.63 6.37
N GLY A 52 6.35 21.58 5.57
CA GLY A 52 6.38 20.19 6.05
C GLY A 52 5.10 19.76 6.75
N THR A 53 4.00 20.49 6.52
CA THR A 53 2.66 20.18 7.04
C THR A 53 1.75 19.69 5.91
N TRP A 54 0.50 19.39 6.26
CA TRP A 54 -0.52 19.00 5.30
C TRP A 54 -1.81 19.80 5.54
N SER A 55 -2.65 19.90 4.51
CA SER A 55 -3.99 20.47 4.62
C SER A 55 -4.98 19.76 3.68
N VAL A 56 -6.26 19.78 4.06
CA VAL A 56 -7.37 19.28 3.24
C VAL A 56 -8.22 20.48 2.84
N GLU A 57 -8.20 20.80 1.55
CA GLU A 57 -8.80 22.03 1.01
C GLU A 57 -9.50 21.74 -0.33
N LEU A 58 -10.30 22.69 -0.79
CA LEU A 58 -10.84 22.67 -2.15
C LEU A 58 -9.69 22.86 -3.17
N PRO A 59 -9.85 22.41 -4.43
CA PRO A 59 -8.92 22.75 -5.50
C PRO A 59 -8.81 24.27 -5.68
N ALA A 60 -7.69 24.75 -6.23
CA ALA A 60 -7.55 26.18 -6.51
C ALA A 60 -8.67 26.70 -7.42
N GLU A 61 -9.22 27.87 -7.08
CA GLU A 61 -10.24 28.54 -7.89
C GLU A 61 -9.67 29.18 -9.18
N GLU A 62 -8.36 29.46 -9.20
CA GLU A 62 -7.68 30.12 -10.32
C GLU A 62 -7.53 29.17 -11.52
N VAL A 63 -7.77 29.69 -12.73
CA VAL A 63 -7.65 28.94 -13.99
C VAL A 63 -6.76 29.69 -14.99
N PRO A 64 -5.53 29.20 -15.29
CA PRO A 64 -4.91 27.97 -14.77
C PRO A 64 -4.32 28.16 -13.35
N PRO A 65 -4.26 27.10 -12.53
CA PRO A 65 -3.62 27.16 -11.23
C PRO A 65 -2.10 27.34 -11.35
N GLU A 66 -1.48 27.91 -10.31
CA GLU A 66 -0.04 28.18 -10.28
C GLU A 66 0.81 26.91 -10.21
N LEU A 67 0.31 25.85 -9.56
CA LEU A 67 0.95 24.54 -9.47
C LEU A 67 0.04 23.44 -10.01
N PRO A 68 0.59 22.27 -10.37
CA PRO A 68 -0.22 21.09 -10.59
C PRO A 68 -1.13 20.81 -9.39
N GLU A 69 -2.40 20.55 -9.65
CA GLU A 69 -3.39 20.21 -8.63
C GLU A 69 -3.26 18.74 -8.21
N PRO A 70 -3.44 18.42 -6.91
CA PRO A 70 -3.52 17.03 -6.44
C PRO A 70 -4.83 16.37 -6.89
N CYS A 71 -5.00 15.09 -6.53
CA CYS A 71 -6.20 14.34 -6.88
C CYS A 71 -7.44 14.93 -6.19
N LEU A 72 -8.43 15.25 -7.01
CA LEU A 72 -9.70 15.83 -6.61
C LEU A 72 -10.68 14.76 -6.10
N GLY A 73 -11.38 15.05 -5.01
CA GLY A 73 -12.48 14.22 -4.52
C GLY A 73 -12.05 13.01 -3.70
N ILE A 74 -10.93 13.12 -2.97
CA ILE A 74 -10.44 12.02 -2.11
C ILE A 74 -11.47 11.60 -1.05
N ASN A 75 -12.38 12.52 -0.68
CA ASN A 75 -13.43 12.31 0.30
C ASN A 75 -14.55 11.38 -0.19
N PHE A 76 -14.87 11.32 -1.49
CA PHE A 76 -15.97 10.49 -1.99
C PHE A 76 -15.70 8.99 -1.90
N ALA A 77 -14.45 8.60 -2.15
CA ALA A 77 -14.05 7.20 -2.10
C ALA A 77 -13.88 6.69 -0.66
N ARG A 78 -13.87 7.59 0.35
CA ARG A 78 -13.52 7.27 1.74
C ARG A 78 -14.38 6.16 2.34
N ASP A 79 -15.70 6.29 2.23
CA ASP A 79 -16.66 5.36 2.84
C ASP A 79 -17.06 4.21 1.88
N GLY A 80 -16.60 4.26 0.63
CA GLY A 80 -16.87 3.24 -0.39
C GLY A 80 -15.88 2.07 -0.41
N MET A 81 -14.84 2.09 0.44
CA MET A 81 -13.82 1.04 0.52
C MET A 81 -13.25 0.88 1.93
N GLN A 82 -12.41 -0.13 2.14
CA GLN A 82 -11.75 -0.27 3.44
C GLN A 82 -10.81 0.91 3.67
N LYS A 83 -10.74 1.41 4.92
CA LYS A 83 -9.88 2.54 5.29
C LYS A 83 -8.42 2.36 4.84
N ARG A 84 -7.89 1.13 4.88
CA ARG A 84 -6.54 0.81 4.41
C ARG A 84 -6.37 1.02 2.90
N ASP A 85 -7.39 0.65 2.12
CA ASP A 85 -7.39 0.74 0.66
C ASP A 85 -7.55 2.21 0.25
N TRP A 86 -8.35 2.96 1.00
CA TRP A 86 -8.46 4.41 0.83
C TRP A 86 -7.13 5.12 1.11
N VAL A 87 -6.45 4.79 2.21
CA VAL A 87 -5.11 5.35 2.52
C VAL A 87 -4.11 5.03 1.40
N ALA A 88 -4.12 3.79 0.89
CA ALA A 88 -3.27 3.38 -0.22
C ALA A 88 -3.57 4.18 -1.50
N LEU A 89 -4.85 4.37 -1.84
CA LEU A 89 -5.29 5.17 -2.97
C LEU A 89 -4.79 6.62 -2.86
N VAL A 90 -5.04 7.27 -1.72
CA VAL A 90 -4.60 8.65 -1.47
C VAL A 90 -3.07 8.76 -1.53
N ALA A 91 -2.34 7.76 -1.03
CA ALA A 91 -0.88 7.72 -1.10
C ALA A 91 -0.36 7.70 -2.55
N VAL A 92 -0.90 6.82 -3.41
CA VAL A 92 -0.50 6.71 -4.83
C VAL A 92 -0.74 8.01 -5.59
N HIS A 93 -1.90 8.64 -5.37
CA HIS A 93 -2.20 9.93 -5.97
C HIS A 93 -1.29 11.05 -5.46
N SER A 94 -0.97 11.03 -4.16
CA SER A 94 -0.05 11.99 -3.54
C SER A 94 1.38 11.84 -4.06
N ASP A 95 1.88 10.62 -4.26
CA ASP A 95 3.19 10.34 -4.88
C ASP A 95 3.28 10.92 -6.30
N SER A 96 2.22 10.73 -7.09
CA SER A 96 2.12 11.27 -8.44
C SER A 96 2.13 12.81 -8.45
N TRP A 97 1.39 13.42 -7.53
CA TRP A 97 1.34 14.87 -7.38
C TRP A 97 2.69 15.46 -6.97
N LEU A 98 3.39 14.85 -6.02
CA LEU A 98 4.73 15.28 -5.60
C LEU A 98 5.72 15.30 -6.77
N LEU A 99 5.68 14.27 -7.63
CA LEU A 99 6.51 14.21 -8.81
C LEU A 99 6.14 15.32 -9.82
N ALA A 100 4.85 15.56 -10.02
CA ALA A 100 4.37 16.62 -10.90
C ALA A 100 4.84 18.00 -10.44
N VAL A 101 4.72 18.32 -9.15
CA VAL A 101 5.18 19.59 -8.57
C VAL A 101 6.70 19.74 -8.68
N ALA A 102 7.46 18.69 -8.35
CA ALA A 102 8.93 18.73 -8.46
C ALA A 102 9.38 19.01 -9.90
N PHE A 103 8.75 18.36 -10.89
CA PHE A 103 9.10 18.55 -12.29
C PHE A 103 8.52 19.82 -12.93
N PHE A 104 7.47 20.39 -12.34
CA PHE A 104 7.00 21.73 -12.67
C PHE A 104 8.07 22.78 -12.37
N TYR A 105 8.68 22.73 -11.19
CA TYR A 105 9.81 23.61 -10.85
C TYR A 105 11.08 23.30 -11.66
N ALA A 106 11.25 22.06 -12.11
CA ALA A 106 12.41 21.63 -12.89
C ALA A 106 12.44 22.15 -14.34
N VAL A 107 11.49 22.99 -14.78
CA VAL A 107 11.37 23.45 -16.17
C VAL A 107 12.64 24.13 -16.72
N LYS A 108 13.43 24.78 -15.85
CA LYS A 108 14.69 25.44 -16.24
C LYS A 108 15.92 24.55 -16.08
N LEU A 109 15.78 23.36 -15.49
CA LEU A 109 16.88 22.40 -15.39
C LEU A 109 17.17 21.77 -16.76
N ASP A 110 18.43 21.51 -17.04
CA ASP A 110 18.83 20.71 -18.20
C ASP A 110 18.55 19.22 -17.98
N ALA A 111 18.89 18.39 -18.97
CA ALA A 111 18.65 16.94 -18.89
C ALA A 111 19.41 16.29 -17.72
N ALA A 112 20.64 16.74 -17.44
CA ALA A 112 21.45 16.22 -16.34
C ALA A 112 20.86 16.60 -14.97
N GLY A 113 20.38 17.83 -14.82
CA GLY A 113 19.72 18.33 -13.62
C GLY A 113 18.42 17.57 -13.33
N ARG A 114 17.58 17.35 -14.35
CA ARG A 114 16.36 16.55 -14.20
C ARG A 114 16.65 15.09 -13.82
N LEU A 115 17.67 14.47 -14.42
CA LEU A 115 18.10 13.12 -14.06
C LEU A 115 18.61 13.05 -12.62
N ARG A 116 19.37 14.06 -12.17
CA ARG A 116 19.87 14.14 -10.80
C ARG A 116 18.72 14.31 -9.80
N LEU A 117 17.77 15.18 -10.09
CA LEU A 117 16.57 15.36 -9.27
C LEU A 117 15.78 14.05 -9.13
N PHE A 118 15.52 13.36 -10.24
CA PHE A 118 14.83 12.07 -10.21
C PHE A 118 15.57 11.04 -9.35
N LYS A 119 16.90 10.96 -9.46
CA LYS A 119 17.71 10.05 -8.63
C LYS A 119 17.58 10.36 -7.14
N LEU A 120 17.54 11.64 -6.75
CA LEU A 120 17.35 12.03 -5.36
C LEU A 120 15.95 11.66 -4.85
N ILE A 121 14.90 11.95 -5.63
CA ILE A 121 13.52 11.56 -5.32
C ILE A 121 13.42 10.04 -5.11
N ASN A 122 13.97 9.27 -6.04
CA ASN A 122 13.87 7.80 -6.07
C ASN A 122 14.79 7.09 -5.04
N GLN A 123 15.54 7.81 -4.22
CA GLN A 123 16.24 7.26 -3.05
C GLN A 123 15.32 7.11 -1.84
N HIS A 124 14.15 7.74 -1.87
CA HIS A 124 13.14 7.61 -0.82
C HIS A 124 12.06 6.60 -1.22
N GLN A 125 11.56 5.86 -0.23
CA GLN A 125 10.33 5.10 -0.41
C GLN A 125 9.20 6.06 -0.81
N THR A 126 8.31 5.59 -1.66
CA THR A 126 7.04 6.25 -1.96
C THR A 126 6.18 6.33 -0.68
N LEU A 127 5.20 7.23 -0.68
CA LEU A 127 4.19 7.28 0.38
C LEU A 127 3.43 5.95 0.42
N PHE A 128 3.08 5.39 -0.75
CA PHE A 128 2.41 4.09 -0.85
C PHE A 128 3.21 2.95 -0.19
N GLU A 129 4.51 2.84 -0.49
CA GLU A 129 5.37 1.84 0.16
C GLU A 129 5.44 2.06 1.67
N SER A 130 5.54 3.32 2.10
CA SER A 130 5.65 3.68 3.52
C SER A 130 4.40 3.28 4.30
N VAL A 131 3.19 3.55 3.78
CA VAL A 131 1.93 3.20 4.45
C VAL A 131 1.63 1.71 4.38
N SER A 132 1.97 1.06 3.27
CA SER A 132 1.77 -0.38 3.08
C SER A 132 2.68 -1.22 3.97
N GLN A 133 3.95 -0.82 4.14
CA GLN A 133 4.88 -1.50 5.05
C GLN A 133 4.48 -1.29 6.52
N ARG A 134 4.06 -0.09 6.92
CA ARG A 134 3.62 0.17 8.30
C ARG A 134 2.38 -0.63 8.69
N ASN A 135 1.49 -0.91 7.74
CA ASN A 135 0.33 -1.77 7.97
C ASN A 135 0.72 -3.24 8.22
N LYS A 136 1.84 -3.72 7.66
CA LYS A 136 2.41 -5.03 8.03
C LYS A 136 2.87 -5.04 9.50
N TYR A 137 3.48 -3.95 9.98
CA TYR A 137 3.99 -3.86 11.35
C TYR A 137 2.92 -3.52 12.41
N LYS A 138 1.86 -2.76 12.09
CA LYS A 138 0.76 -2.48 13.04
C LYS A 138 -0.15 -3.69 13.30
N ASN A 139 -0.22 -4.64 12.36
CA ASN A 139 -0.92 -5.91 12.54
C ASN A 139 -0.06 -7.01 13.19
N ALA A 140 1.25 -6.81 13.26
CA ALA A 140 2.16 -7.64 14.04
C ALA A 140 2.09 -7.21 15.52
N ALA A 141 1.28 -7.90 16.33
CA ALA A 141 1.30 -7.70 17.78
C ALA A 141 2.74 -7.90 18.31
N PRO A 142 3.23 -7.05 19.24
CA PRO A 142 4.54 -7.26 19.84
C PRO A 142 4.53 -8.58 20.63
N PRO A 143 5.62 -9.37 20.60
CA PRO A 143 5.69 -10.61 21.35
C PRO A 143 5.60 -10.28 22.85
N ALA A 144 4.47 -10.63 23.47
CA ALA A 144 4.32 -10.53 24.91
C ALA A 144 5.36 -11.42 25.58
N SER A 145 6.25 -10.81 26.34
CA SER A 145 7.23 -11.48 27.17
C SER A 145 6.53 -12.23 28.31
N GLY A 146 6.57 -13.56 28.25
CA GLY A 146 6.55 -14.44 29.41
C GLY A 146 5.21 -14.69 30.10
N THR A 147 4.65 -15.87 29.90
CA THR A 147 4.52 -16.91 30.94
C THR A 147 4.03 -18.19 30.29
N ALA A 148 4.68 -19.30 30.63
CA ALA A 148 4.47 -20.61 30.00
C ALA A 148 3.08 -21.16 30.33
N GLY A 149 2.26 -21.30 29.29
CA GLY A 149 1.05 -22.15 29.26
C GLY A 149 1.22 -23.26 28.21
N PRO A 150 0.47 -24.37 28.30
CA PRO A 150 0.79 -25.60 27.58
C PRO A 150 0.76 -25.38 26.07
N VAL A 151 1.90 -25.66 25.42
CA VAL A 151 2.08 -25.53 23.98
C VAL A 151 1.19 -26.56 23.28
N VAL A 152 0.07 -26.11 22.73
CA VAL A 152 -0.59 -26.81 21.63
C VAL A 152 0.36 -26.72 20.45
N LYS A 153 0.92 -27.86 20.04
CA LYS A 153 1.87 -27.96 18.93
C LYS A 153 1.22 -27.40 17.65
N ARG A 154 1.57 -26.17 17.27
CA ARG A 154 1.31 -25.65 15.92
C ARG A 154 2.15 -26.48 14.96
N LYS A 155 1.53 -27.06 13.93
CA LYS A 155 2.25 -27.70 12.82
C LYS A 155 3.12 -26.61 12.20
N LYS A 156 4.44 -26.74 12.36
CA LYS A 156 5.41 -25.90 11.65
C LYS A 156 5.32 -26.28 10.17
N PHE A 157 5.30 -25.27 9.29
CA PHE A 157 5.68 -25.46 7.90
C PHE A 157 6.99 -26.26 7.84
N ASP A 158 7.07 -27.23 6.94
CA ASP A 158 8.21 -28.16 6.85
C ASP A 158 9.55 -27.39 6.80
N GLU A 159 10.49 -27.70 7.69
CA GLU A 159 11.67 -26.88 8.05
C GLU A 159 12.74 -26.73 6.95
N GLY A 160 12.39 -26.95 5.68
CA GLY A 160 13.29 -26.78 4.53
C GLY A 160 12.69 -26.06 3.32
N ARG A 161 11.40 -25.67 3.36
CA ARG A 161 10.75 -25.02 2.21
C ARG A 161 10.89 -23.49 2.26
N PRO A 162 11.29 -22.83 1.16
CA PRO A 162 11.28 -21.37 1.09
C PRO A 162 9.88 -20.81 1.37
N THR A 163 9.80 -19.73 2.14
CA THR A 163 8.54 -19.04 2.43
C THR A 163 8.05 -18.17 1.27
N GLU A 164 8.97 -17.84 0.35
CA GLU A 164 8.68 -17.12 -0.89
C GLU A 164 9.51 -17.67 -2.07
N SER A 165 8.98 -17.61 -3.29
CA SER A 165 9.66 -18.05 -4.51
C SER A 165 9.21 -17.26 -5.75
N LYS A 166 10.02 -17.29 -6.82
CA LYS A 166 9.65 -16.69 -8.12
C LYS A 166 8.72 -17.55 -8.96
N TYR A 167 8.66 -18.85 -8.68
CA TYR A 167 7.89 -19.81 -9.46
C TYR A 167 7.19 -20.79 -8.51
N PRO A 168 5.95 -21.21 -8.82
CA PRO A 168 5.26 -22.18 -8.01
C PRO A 168 5.96 -23.53 -8.15
N SER A 169 6.10 -24.25 -7.04
CA SER A 169 6.56 -25.63 -7.02
C SER A 169 5.39 -26.63 -7.16
N GLY A 170 4.17 -26.18 -6.87
CA GLY A 170 2.95 -26.98 -6.93
C GLY A 170 2.18 -26.92 -8.25
N ARG A 171 1.06 -27.67 -8.31
CA ARG A 171 0.09 -27.58 -9.41
C ARG A 171 -0.94 -26.50 -9.12
N LEU A 172 -1.25 -25.65 -10.09
CA LEU A 172 -2.31 -24.65 -9.95
C LEU A 172 -3.65 -25.25 -9.50
N LEU A 173 -4.32 -24.56 -8.57
CA LEU A 173 -5.66 -24.87 -8.09
C LEU A 173 -6.66 -24.73 -9.25
N LYS A 174 -7.51 -25.75 -9.44
CA LYS A 174 -8.60 -25.73 -10.42
C LYS A 174 -9.96 -25.73 -9.71
N ALA A 175 -11.01 -25.38 -10.45
CA ALA A 175 -12.37 -25.32 -9.94
C ALA A 175 -12.84 -26.64 -9.29
N ASP A 176 -12.45 -27.77 -9.89
CA ASP A 176 -12.79 -29.13 -9.41
C ASP A 176 -12.11 -29.48 -8.07
N ASP A 177 -11.04 -28.78 -7.70
CA ASP A 177 -10.33 -28.99 -6.44
C ASP A 177 -11.03 -28.32 -5.24
N VAL A 178 -11.92 -27.35 -5.51
CA VAL A 178 -12.57 -26.54 -4.46
C VAL A 178 -13.58 -27.36 -3.67
N SER A 179 -13.08 -27.96 -2.60
CA SER A 179 -13.82 -28.84 -1.70
C SER A 179 -13.32 -28.68 -0.26
N PRO A 180 -14.04 -29.21 0.75
CA PRO A 180 -13.58 -29.22 2.13
C PRO A 180 -12.21 -29.90 2.34
N ALA A 181 -11.77 -30.74 1.39
CA ALA A 181 -10.47 -31.43 1.42
C ALA A 181 -9.26 -30.48 1.27
N LEU A 182 -9.48 -29.22 0.89
CA LEU A 182 -8.43 -28.20 0.86
C LEU A 182 -7.98 -27.79 2.27
N LYS A 183 -8.81 -27.94 3.30
CA LYS A 183 -8.45 -27.58 4.67
C LYS A 183 -7.27 -28.40 5.18
N GLY A 184 -6.24 -27.72 5.69
CA GLY A 184 -4.99 -28.27 6.20
C GLY A 184 -3.95 -28.55 5.12
N ARG A 185 -4.21 -28.19 3.86
CA ARG A 185 -3.21 -28.31 2.79
C ARG A 185 -2.29 -27.10 2.77
N ALA A 186 -1.01 -27.37 2.53
CA ALA A 186 -0.06 -26.34 2.13
C ALA A 186 -0.30 -25.96 0.66
N ALA A 187 -0.13 -24.69 0.37
CA ALA A 187 -0.24 -24.10 -0.95
C ALA A 187 0.76 -22.94 -1.09
N GLU A 188 0.92 -22.46 -2.32
CA GLU A 188 1.65 -21.24 -2.64
C GLU A 188 0.67 -20.25 -3.25
N LEU A 189 0.59 -19.04 -2.69
CA LEU A 189 -0.28 -17.95 -3.16
C LEU A 189 0.55 -16.91 -3.92
N PHE A 190 0.15 -16.59 -5.14
CA PHE A 190 0.82 -15.59 -5.97
C PHE A 190 0.39 -14.18 -5.58
N TRP A 191 1.37 -13.28 -5.44
CA TRP A 191 1.13 -11.87 -5.18
C TRP A 191 1.56 -11.02 -6.39
N PRO A 192 0.61 -10.40 -7.11
CA PRO A 192 0.91 -9.67 -8.34
C PRO A 192 1.88 -8.49 -8.17
N ASP A 193 1.81 -7.78 -7.03
CA ASP A 193 2.59 -6.54 -6.83
C ASP A 193 4.10 -6.75 -6.89
N ASN A 194 4.57 -7.88 -6.37
CA ASN A 194 6.00 -8.21 -6.31
C ASN A 194 6.37 -9.44 -7.14
N GLN A 195 5.39 -10.06 -7.80
CA GLN A 195 5.56 -11.25 -8.65
C GLN A 195 6.20 -12.44 -7.90
N LEU A 196 5.83 -12.62 -6.63
CA LEU A 196 6.30 -13.74 -5.80
C LEU A 196 5.16 -14.66 -5.40
N TRP A 197 5.52 -15.91 -5.13
CA TRP A 197 4.67 -16.95 -4.59
C TRP A 197 4.99 -17.14 -3.11
N TYR A 198 3.99 -17.11 -2.25
CA TYR A 198 4.12 -17.20 -0.81
C TYR A 198 3.58 -18.51 -0.26
N LEU A 199 4.34 -19.15 0.63
CA LEU A 199 3.93 -20.38 1.28
C LEU A 199 2.81 -20.12 2.30
N VAL A 200 1.68 -20.80 2.13
CA VAL A 200 0.48 -20.68 2.95
C VAL A 200 -0.09 -22.04 3.33
N GLU A 201 -0.87 -22.10 4.40
CA GLU A 201 -1.70 -23.24 4.77
C GLU A 201 -3.17 -22.82 4.74
N ILE A 202 -4.02 -23.61 4.11
CA ILE A 202 -5.46 -23.35 4.03
C ILE A 202 -6.11 -23.80 5.35
N ILE A 203 -6.46 -22.88 6.24
CA ILE A 203 -6.98 -23.20 7.58
C ILE A 203 -8.50 -23.36 7.63
N SER A 204 -9.25 -22.78 6.67
CA SER A 204 -10.69 -23.01 6.54
C SER A 204 -11.16 -22.90 5.10
N VAL A 205 -12.22 -23.65 4.74
CA VAL A 205 -12.84 -23.59 3.41
C VAL A 205 -14.35 -23.75 3.52
N ASN A 206 -15.08 -22.84 2.88
CA ASN A 206 -16.51 -22.96 2.60
C ASN A 206 -16.70 -23.21 1.10
N ALA A 207 -16.85 -24.47 0.72
CA ALA A 207 -16.96 -24.86 -0.68
C ALA A 207 -18.24 -24.34 -1.39
N LYS A 208 -19.27 -23.94 -0.62
CA LYS A 208 -20.51 -23.37 -1.17
C LYS A 208 -20.33 -21.91 -1.55
N THR A 209 -19.76 -21.11 -0.64
CA THR A 209 -19.51 -19.69 -0.88
C THR A 209 -18.19 -19.43 -1.59
N LYS A 210 -17.39 -20.48 -1.84
CA LYS A 210 -16.04 -20.40 -2.41
C LYS A 210 -15.10 -19.51 -1.60
N GLN A 211 -15.35 -19.36 -0.31
CA GLN A 211 -14.49 -18.60 0.59
C GLN A 211 -13.50 -19.54 1.29
N ALA A 212 -12.27 -19.11 1.44
CA ALA A 212 -11.27 -19.81 2.24
C ALA A 212 -10.57 -18.84 3.18
N LYS A 213 -10.00 -19.38 4.25
CA LYS A 213 -9.05 -18.65 5.08
C LYS A 213 -7.71 -19.37 5.03
N ILE A 214 -6.64 -18.61 4.83
CA ILE A 214 -5.27 -19.10 4.83
C ILE A 214 -4.48 -18.53 6.00
N VAL A 215 -3.33 -19.13 6.27
CA VAL A 215 -2.28 -18.56 7.12
C VAL A 215 -0.95 -18.63 6.37
N TYR A 216 -0.21 -17.53 6.34
CA TYR A 216 1.14 -17.47 5.80
C TYR A 216 2.15 -18.12 6.73
N ALA A 217 3.33 -18.46 6.20
CA ALA A 217 4.45 -18.88 7.04
C ALA A 217 4.87 -17.84 8.10
N SER A 218 4.57 -16.55 7.87
CA SER A 218 4.72 -15.47 8.85
C SER A 218 3.73 -15.55 10.02
N GLY A 219 2.65 -16.31 9.88
CA GLY A 219 1.54 -16.41 10.83
C GLY A 219 0.38 -15.44 10.57
N GLU A 220 0.45 -14.60 9.54
CA GLU A 220 -0.64 -13.73 9.12
C GLU A 220 -1.79 -14.54 8.51
N GLU A 221 -3.04 -14.20 8.81
CA GLU A 221 -4.23 -14.85 8.25
C GLU A 221 -4.89 -13.94 7.21
N GLU A 222 -5.45 -14.54 6.15
CA GLU A 222 -6.16 -13.82 5.11
C GLU A 222 -7.36 -14.62 4.59
N ASP A 223 -8.45 -13.92 4.29
CA ASP A 223 -9.65 -14.48 3.67
C ASP A 223 -9.54 -14.34 2.14
N LEU A 224 -9.84 -15.42 1.42
CA LEU A 224 -9.69 -15.53 -0.03
C LEU A 224 -11.01 -15.91 -0.70
N ASP A 225 -11.27 -15.30 -1.86
CA ASP A 225 -12.25 -15.79 -2.82
C ASP A 225 -11.61 -16.83 -3.75
N LEU A 226 -11.92 -18.11 -3.53
CA LEU A 226 -11.40 -19.22 -4.32
C LEU A 226 -11.85 -19.20 -5.78
N ALA A 227 -12.97 -18.55 -6.12
CA ALA A 227 -13.40 -18.42 -7.51
C ALA A 227 -12.49 -17.47 -8.28
N GLU A 228 -12.10 -16.36 -7.65
CA GLU A 228 -11.11 -15.42 -8.19
C GLU A 228 -9.72 -16.06 -8.29
N ILE A 229 -9.25 -16.68 -7.20
CA ILE A 229 -7.95 -17.35 -7.18
C ILE A 229 -7.81 -18.40 -8.29
N VAL A 230 -8.86 -19.20 -8.53
CA VAL A 230 -8.87 -20.19 -9.63
C VAL A 230 -8.87 -19.51 -11.00
N ARG A 231 -9.66 -18.45 -11.18
CA ARG A 231 -9.76 -17.71 -12.44
C ARG A 231 -8.42 -17.09 -12.84
N GLU A 232 -7.69 -16.58 -11.87
CA GLU A 232 -6.42 -15.88 -12.09
C GLU A 232 -5.20 -16.81 -12.03
N GLY A 233 -5.39 -18.04 -11.55
CA GLY A 233 -4.29 -19.00 -11.37
C GLY A 233 -3.33 -18.59 -10.26
N HIS A 234 -3.83 -17.91 -9.24
CA HIS A 234 -3.02 -17.31 -8.16
C HIS A 234 -2.74 -18.26 -6.99
N MET A 235 -3.07 -19.54 -7.09
CA MET A 235 -2.72 -20.51 -6.06
C MET A 235 -2.22 -21.82 -6.67
N ALA A 236 -1.13 -22.34 -6.13
CA ALA A 236 -0.59 -23.65 -6.45
C ALA A 236 -0.68 -24.56 -5.23
N LEU A 237 -1.25 -25.75 -5.38
CA LEU A 237 -1.37 -26.74 -4.33
C LEU A 237 -0.10 -27.60 -4.24
N LEU A 238 0.34 -27.85 -3.00
CA LEU A 238 1.49 -28.68 -2.66
C LEU A 238 1.09 -30.10 -2.28
#